data_AF-A0AAN5HXN7-F1
#
_entry.id   AF-A0AAN5HXN7-F1
#
_cell.length_a   1.000
_cell.length_b   1.000
_cell.length_c   1.000
_cell.angle_alpha   90.00
_cell.angle_beta   90.00
_cell.angle_gamma   90.00
#
_symmetry.space_group_name_H-M   'P 1'
#
loop_
_entity.id
_entity.type
_entity.pdbx_description
1 polymer ?
#
loop_
_entity_poly.entity_id
_entity_poly.type
_entity_poly.pdbx_seq_one_letter_code
_entity_poly.pdbx_strand_id
1 'polypeptide(L)'
;KKLFSIMGVVFSSSEKYKVVPATRQEEERHTLYRLVDMHGSGDLIPWMRYAERSGDHSIIDSYINKKVREYLCNQGNGKLFTVTELVKRRNKERNAMLDAFRRKEGKGKSGPNVLDDFNQEGENVGDLQKALRLLDGGKSEKGERKYRELAWNLDERGAMGETLVGVCLLNGSHIHSKLAMKLCMSFPKLVNDIM
;
A
#
# COMPACT_ATOMS: atom_id res chain seq x y z
N LYS A 1 42.15 11.30 37.99
CA LYS A 1 41.76 10.02 37.34
C LYS A 1 41.14 10.36 35.99
N LYS A 2 41.73 9.87 34.90
CA LYS A 2 41.41 10.10 33.46
C LYS A 2 39.91 9.84 33.16
N LEU A 3 39.20 10.39 32.15
CA LEU A 3 39.48 10.54 30.72
C LEU A 3 38.54 11.61 30.05
N PHE A 4 39.12 12.40 29.13
CA PHE A 4 38.66 12.86 27.80
C PHE A 4 37.48 13.86 27.57
N SER A 5 37.87 14.98 26.96
CA SER A 5 37.08 15.82 26.04
C SER A 5 37.02 15.16 24.65
N ILE A 6 35.89 15.26 23.93
CA ILE A 6 35.80 15.33 22.46
C ILE A 6 34.44 15.95 22.07
N MET A 7 34.55 17.00 21.24
CA MET A 7 33.64 17.52 20.20
C MET A 7 32.12 17.56 20.44
N GLY A 8 31.61 18.79 20.37
CA GLY A 8 30.19 19.06 20.17
C GLY A 8 29.65 18.40 18.91
N VAL A 9 28.52 17.73 19.07
CA VAL A 9 27.56 17.47 18.01
C VAL A 9 26.25 18.06 18.49
N VAL A 10 25.95 19.25 18.00
CA VAL A 10 24.61 19.82 18.04
C VAL A 10 23.75 18.89 17.17
N PHE A 11 22.77 18.21 17.77
CA PHE A 11 21.73 17.52 17.01
C PHE A 11 20.88 18.59 16.31
N SER A 12 21.21 18.88 15.06
CA SER A 12 20.31 19.57 14.15
C SER A 12 19.17 18.62 13.82
N SER A 13 17.94 19.02 14.17
CA SER A 13 16.70 18.34 13.81
C SER A 13 16.57 18.33 12.29
N SER A 14 17.06 17.26 11.64
CA SER A 14 17.01 17.11 10.19
C SER A 14 15.56 16.95 9.69
N GLU A 15 15.19 17.84 8.76
CA GLU A 15 14.11 17.79 7.78
C GLU A 15 12.94 16.82 8.06
N LYS A 16 11.78 17.39 8.40
CA LYS A 16 10.49 16.72 8.20
C LYS A 16 10.38 16.37 6.72
N TYR A 17 10.42 15.09 6.38
CA TYR A 17 9.99 14.62 5.06
C TYR A 17 8.56 15.12 4.84
N LYS A 18 8.39 16.15 3.99
CA LYS A 18 7.08 16.51 3.47
C LYS A 18 6.67 15.39 2.53
N VAL A 19 5.89 14.45 3.04
CA VAL A 19 5.05 13.61 2.19
C VAL A 19 4.13 14.57 1.46
N VAL A 20 4.38 14.80 0.19
CA VAL A 20 3.46 15.60 -0.63
C VAL A 20 2.26 14.69 -0.88
N PRO A 21 1.06 15.04 -0.37
CA PRO A 21 -0.12 14.26 -0.63
C PRO A 21 -0.36 14.19 -2.13
N ALA A 22 -0.88 13.06 -2.62
CA ALA A 22 -1.34 12.95 -3.98
C ALA A 22 -2.30 14.11 -4.27
N THR A 23 -2.23 14.69 -5.47
CA THR A 23 -3.19 15.75 -5.79
C THR A 23 -4.58 15.14 -5.87
N ARG A 24 -5.63 15.88 -5.50
CA ARG A 24 -7.03 15.40 -5.55
C ARG A 24 -7.40 14.78 -6.90
N GLN A 25 -6.85 15.30 -8.00
CA GLN A 25 -7.03 14.77 -9.35
C GLN A 25 -6.40 13.38 -9.57
N GLU A 26 -5.33 13.04 -8.85
CA GLU A 26 -4.69 11.72 -8.90
C GLU A 26 -5.46 10.72 -8.04
N GLU A 27 -5.96 11.14 -6.87
CA GLU A 27 -6.83 10.33 -6.01
C GLU A 27 -8.15 9.98 -6.73
N GLU A 28 -8.74 10.92 -7.46
CA GLU A 28 -9.94 10.67 -8.28
C GLU A 28 -9.76 9.59 -9.35
N ARG A 29 -8.52 9.26 -9.76
CA ARG A 29 -8.25 8.17 -10.72
C ARG A 29 -8.30 6.78 -10.08
N HIS A 30 -8.14 6.66 -8.76
CA HIS A 30 -8.11 5.37 -8.09
C HIS A 30 -9.50 5.00 -7.57
N THR A 31 -10.06 3.91 -8.10
CA THR A 31 -11.42 3.49 -7.81
C THR A 31 -11.69 3.27 -6.32
N LEU A 32 -10.69 2.84 -5.56
CA LEU A 32 -10.84 2.54 -4.14
C LEU A 32 -11.19 3.78 -3.31
N TYR A 33 -10.65 4.96 -3.62
CA TYR A 33 -10.95 6.18 -2.87
C TYR A 33 -12.40 6.64 -3.11
N ARG A 34 -12.93 6.36 -4.30
CA ARG A 34 -14.37 6.52 -4.60
C ARG A 34 -15.20 5.45 -3.91
N LEU A 35 -14.75 4.20 -3.78
CA LEU A 35 -15.54 3.17 -3.11
C LEU A 35 -15.76 3.51 -1.61
N VAL A 36 -14.75 4.03 -0.92
CA VAL A 36 -14.78 4.25 0.55
C VAL A 36 -15.01 5.70 0.96
N ASP A 37 -15.39 6.57 0.02
CA ASP A 37 -15.82 7.94 0.33
C ASP A 37 -14.76 8.83 0.98
N MET A 38 -13.54 8.85 0.43
CA MET A 38 -12.47 9.75 0.93
C MET A 38 -12.76 11.24 0.68
N HIS A 39 -13.64 11.57 -0.28
CA HIS A 39 -13.89 12.96 -0.72
C HIS A 39 -15.36 13.39 -0.68
N GLY A 40 -16.27 12.60 -0.09
CA GLY A 40 -17.69 12.94 0.04
C GLY A 40 -18.58 12.49 -1.14
N SER A 41 -18.06 11.64 -2.03
CA SER A 41 -18.76 11.11 -3.21
C SER A 41 -18.77 9.58 -3.29
N GLY A 42 -18.49 8.88 -2.18
CA GLY A 42 -18.22 7.46 -2.24
C GLY A 42 -19.42 6.53 -2.20
N ASP A 43 -19.24 5.35 -2.77
CA ASP A 43 -20.34 4.43 -3.07
C ASP A 43 -20.76 3.58 -1.87
N LEU A 44 -19.82 3.07 -1.06
CA LEU A 44 -20.12 2.07 -0.02
C LEU A 44 -20.57 2.69 1.30
N ILE A 45 -20.02 3.85 1.68
CA ILE A 45 -20.28 4.48 2.97
C ILE A 45 -21.76 4.90 3.14
N PRO A 46 -22.44 5.50 2.15
CA PRO A 46 -23.86 5.80 2.26
C PRO A 46 -24.72 4.57 2.53
N TRP A 47 -24.44 3.46 1.84
CA TRP A 47 -25.17 2.20 2.04
C TRP A 47 -24.84 1.52 3.37
N MET A 48 -23.59 1.61 3.84
CA MET A 48 -23.25 1.19 5.19
C MET A 48 -24.00 2.01 6.25
N ARG A 49 -24.08 3.33 6.10
CA ARG A 49 -24.84 4.19 7.02
C ARG A 49 -26.34 3.89 6.99
N TYR A 50 -26.89 3.56 5.83
CA TYR A 50 -28.27 3.08 5.72
C TYR A 50 -28.45 1.78 6.50
N ALA A 51 -27.62 0.77 6.24
CA ALA A 51 -27.70 -0.54 6.89
C ALA A 51 -27.59 -0.43 8.42
N GLU A 52 -26.72 0.44 8.92
CA GLU A 52 -26.56 0.68 10.36
C GLU A 52 -27.79 1.32 11.02
N ARG A 53 -28.58 2.11 10.28
CA ARG A 53 -29.80 2.73 10.80
C ARG A 53 -31.03 1.83 10.64
N SER A 54 -31.14 1.11 9.53
CA SER A 54 -32.30 0.29 9.20
C SER A 54 -32.18 -1.16 9.66
N GLY A 55 -30.95 -1.65 9.91
CA GLY A 55 -30.65 -3.08 10.09
C GLY A 55 -30.65 -3.88 8.78
N ASP A 56 -30.98 -3.27 7.64
CA ASP A 56 -31.03 -3.93 6.34
C ASP A 56 -29.67 -3.82 5.62
N HIS A 57 -28.94 -4.94 5.59
CA HIS A 57 -27.64 -5.03 4.94
C HIS A 57 -27.71 -5.52 3.49
N SER A 58 -28.90 -5.85 2.96
CA SER A 58 -29.05 -6.49 1.63
C SER A 58 -28.46 -5.67 0.48
N ILE A 59 -28.66 -4.34 0.52
CA ILE A 59 -28.18 -3.43 -0.53
C ILE A 59 -26.66 -3.38 -0.55
N ILE A 60 -26.04 -3.17 0.61
CA ILE A 60 -24.58 -3.10 0.71
C ILE A 60 -23.93 -4.46 0.39
N ASP A 61 -24.55 -5.57 0.79
CA ASP A 61 -24.06 -6.92 0.48
C ASP A 61 -24.09 -7.21 -1.03
N SER A 62 -25.20 -6.86 -1.70
CA SER A 62 -25.29 -6.94 -3.16
C SER A 62 -24.25 -6.07 -3.84
N TYR A 63 -24.03 -4.85 -3.34
CA TYR A 63 -23.09 -3.90 -3.92
C TYR A 63 -21.63 -4.36 -3.75
N ILE A 64 -21.26 -4.87 -2.57
CA ILE A 64 -19.96 -5.48 -2.32
C ILE A 64 -19.75 -6.68 -3.26
N ASN A 65 -20.75 -7.56 -3.37
CA ASN A 65 -20.62 -8.78 -4.17
C ASN A 65 -20.48 -8.49 -5.68
N LYS A 66 -21.17 -7.47 -6.19
CA LYS A 66 -21.10 -7.09 -7.60
C LYS A 66 -19.90 -6.20 -7.90
N LYS A 67 -19.82 -5.05 -7.25
CA LYS A 67 -18.86 -4.00 -7.61
C LYS A 67 -17.46 -4.25 -7.04
N VAL A 68 -17.34 -4.62 -5.76
CA VAL A 68 -16.01 -4.83 -5.16
C VAL A 68 -15.32 -6.05 -5.76
N ARG A 69 -16.09 -7.10 -6.07
CA ARG A 69 -15.58 -8.34 -6.69
C ARG A 69 -14.81 -8.10 -7.99
N GLU A 70 -15.20 -7.11 -8.78
CA GLU A 70 -14.53 -6.77 -10.05
C GLU A 70 -13.06 -6.33 -9.86
N TYR A 71 -12.72 -5.82 -8.67
CA TYR A 71 -11.38 -5.34 -8.34
C TYR A 71 -10.54 -6.36 -7.56
N LEU A 72 -11.07 -7.58 -7.35
CA LEU A 72 -10.37 -8.64 -6.63
C LEU A 72 -9.68 -9.62 -7.57
N CYS A 73 -8.48 -10.05 -7.19
CA CYS A 73 -7.82 -11.18 -7.83
C CYS A 73 -8.70 -12.43 -7.76
N ASN A 74 -8.92 -13.07 -8.91
CA ASN A 74 -9.70 -14.29 -9.03
C ASN A 74 -11.07 -14.18 -8.33
N GLN A 75 -11.72 -13.01 -8.45
CA GLN A 75 -13.04 -12.72 -7.86
C GLN A 75 -13.09 -12.88 -6.33
N GLY A 76 -11.95 -12.67 -5.65
CA GLY A 76 -11.82 -12.78 -4.18
C GLY A 76 -11.18 -14.08 -3.70
N ASN A 77 -10.87 -15.01 -4.62
CA ASN A 77 -10.15 -16.24 -4.29
C ASN A 77 -8.64 -16.02 -4.10
N GLY A 78 -8.15 -14.80 -4.26
CA GLY A 78 -6.75 -14.46 -4.04
C GLY A 78 -5.81 -15.00 -5.12
N LYS A 79 -4.59 -14.49 -5.10
CA LYS A 79 -3.50 -14.88 -6.00
C LYS A 79 -2.18 -14.85 -5.23
N LEU A 80 -1.33 -15.83 -5.49
CA LEU A 80 0.03 -15.87 -4.94
C LEU A 80 0.93 -14.95 -5.77
N PHE A 81 1.64 -14.08 -5.08
CA PHE A 81 2.67 -13.21 -5.64
C PHE A 81 4.01 -13.52 -4.98
N THR A 82 5.11 -13.44 -5.73
CA THR A 82 6.43 -13.55 -5.11
C THR A 82 6.72 -12.28 -4.32
N VAL A 83 7.42 -12.38 -3.18
CA VAL A 83 7.85 -11.18 -2.44
C VAL A 83 8.73 -10.29 -3.33
N THR A 84 9.58 -10.89 -4.17
CA THR A 84 10.41 -10.16 -5.13
C THR A 84 9.58 -9.31 -6.11
N GLU A 85 8.49 -9.86 -6.65
CA GLU A 85 7.57 -9.13 -7.52
C GLU A 85 6.93 -7.93 -6.80
N LEU A 86 6.47 -8.14 -5.57
CA LEU A 86 5.86 -7.08 -4.76
C LEU A 86 6.86 -5.95 -4.45
N VAL A 87 8.10 -6.29 -4.08
CA VAL A 87 9.16 -5.31 -3.79
C VAL A 87 9.57 -4.57 -5.05
N LYS A 88 9.79 -5.27 -6.17
CA LYS A 88 10.11 -4.64 -7.47
C LYS A 88 9.01 -3.65 -7.87
N ARG A 89 7.74 -4.03 -7.73
CA ARG A 89 6.60 -3.15 -8.04
C ARG A 89 6.58 -1.90 -7.16
N ARG A 90 6.66 -2.06 -5.83
CA ARG A 90 6.69 -0.93 -4.88
C ARG A 90 7.88 0.00 -5.15
N ASN A 91 9.03 -0.57 -5.51
CA ASN A 91 10.23 0.20 -5.85
C ASN A 91 10.04 0.99 -7.14
N LYS A 92 9.45 0.37 -8.17
CA LYS A 92 9.12 1.04 -9.43
C LYS A 92 8.12 2.18 -9.22
N GLU A 93 7.05 1.96 -8.46
CA GLU A 93 6.04 2.96 -8.13
C GLU A 93 6.67 4.16 -7.40
N ARG A 94 7.49 3.90 -6.37
CA ARG A 94 8.22 4.94 -5.63
C ARG A 94 9.21 5.71 -6.51
N ASN A 95 9.96 5.03 -7.37
CA ASN A 95 10.96 5.68 -8.21
C ASN A 95 10.32 6.52 -9.31
N ALA A 96 9.20 6.08 -9.89
CA ALA A 96 8.41 6.90 -10.82
C ALA A 96 7.90 8.18 -10.14
N MET A 97 7.46 8.08 -8.88
CA MET A 97 7.04 9.24 -8.10
C MET A 97 8.20 10.20 -7.83
N LEU A 98 9.35 9.68 -7.38
CA LEU A 98 10.57 10.48 -7.14
C LEU A 98 11.09 11.15 -8.41
N ASP A 99 11.05 10.48 -9.56
CA ASP A 99 11.42 11.06 -10.85
C ASP A 99 10.46 12.20 -11.24
N ALA A 100 9.15 12.06 -10.99
CA ALA A 100 8.18 13.12 -11.23
C ALA A 100 8.44 14.36 -10.33
N PHE A 101 8.80 14.16 -9.06
CA PHE A 101 9.18 15.24 -8.15
C PHE A 101 10.48 15.94 -8.61
N ARG A 102 11.48 15.19 -9.08
CA ARG A 102 12.78 15.74 -9.52
C ARG A 102 12.68 16.58 -10.80
N ARG A 103 11.77 16.23 -11.71
CA ARG A 103 11.50 17.04 -12.92
C ARG A 103 10.90 18.41 -12.57
N LYS A 104 10.16 18.54 -11.47
CA LYS A 104 9.61 19.82 -10.99
C LYS A 104 10.65 20.75 -10.36
N GLU A 105 11.78 20.23 -9.87
CA GLU A 105 12.79 21.03 -9.15
C GLU A 105 14.09 21.30 -9.92
N GLY A 106 14.19 20.91 -11.20
CA GLY A 106 15.33 21.28 -12.05
C GLY A 106 16.70 20.73 -11.61
N LYS A 107 16.75 19.71 -10.74
CA LYS A 107 17.99 19.14 -10.21
C LYS A 107 18.15 17.66 -10.57
N GLY A 108 18.99 17.41 -11.59
CA GLY A 108 19.90 16.26 -11.66
C GLY A 108 19.33 14.89 -12.04
N LYS A 109 20.06 14.19 -12.92
CA LYS A 109 19.84 12.80 -13.33
C LYS A 109 19.75 11.88 -12.10
N SER A 110 18.75 11.01 -12.06
CA SER A 110 18.57 10.05 -10.98
C SER A 110 19.75 9.08 -10.87
N GLY A 111 20.20 8.80 -9.64
CA GLY A 111 21.17 7.75 -9.39
C GLY A 111 20.58 6.40 -9.83
N PRO A 112 21.42 5.42 -10.20
CA PRO A 112 20.97 4.18 -10.84
C PRO A 112 19.89 3.47 -10.02
N ASN A 113 18.84 2.98 -10.68
CA ASN A 113 17.88 2.05 -10.07
C ASN A 113 18.63 0.78 -9.70
N VAL A 114 19.03 0.65 -8.43
CA VAL A 114 19.79 -0.51 -7.94
C VAL A 114 19.10 -1.82 -8.34
N LEU A 115 17.77 -1.89 -8.39
CA LEU A 115 17.02 -3.11 -8.73
C LEU A 115 16.86 -3.41 -10.24
N ASP A 116 17.17 -2.49 -11.15
CA ASP A 116 17.00 -2.74 -12.60
C ASP A 116 18.10 -3.67 -13.16
N ASP A 117 19.27 -3.73 -12.51
CA ASP A 117 20.42 -4.55 -12.93
C ASP A 117 20.44 -5.97 -12.29
N PHE A 118 19.51 -6.30 -11.39
CA PHE A 118 19.50 -7.62 -10.75
C PHE A 118 18.76 -8.65 -11.62
N ASN A 119 19.54 -9.37 -12.43
CA ASN A 119 19.07 -10.52 -13.17
C ASN A 119 18.87 -11.74 -12.24
N GLN A 120 17.73 -12.41 -12.33
CA GLN A 120 17.30 -13.49 -11.42
C GLN A 120 18.03 -14.82 -11.67
N GLU A 121 18.73 -14.92 -12.80
CA GLU A 121 19.44 -16.10 -13.26
C GLU A 121 20.95 -15.73 -13.38
N GLY A 122 21.69 -15.80 -12.27
CA GLY A 122 23.12 -15.46 -12.26
C GLY A 122 23.74 -15.28 -10.88
N GLU A 123 25.00 -14.87 -10.82
CA GLU A 123 25.84 -14.77 -9.61
C GLU A 123 25.30 -13.81 -8.52
N ASN A 124 24.35 -12.93 -8.86
CA ASN A 124 23.87 -11.84 -7.98
C ASN A 124 22.61 -12.16 -7.15
N VAL A 125 22.16 -13.42 -7.10
CA VAL A 125 20.95 -13.83 -6.33
C VAL A 125 21.10 -13.53 -4.83
N GLY A 126 22.31 -13.68 -4.27
CA GLY A 126 22.59 -13.37 -2.87
C GLY A 126 22.51 -11.87 -2.54
N ASP A 127 22.97 -11.01 -3.46
CA ASP A 127 22.90 -9.56 -3.29
C ASP A 127 21.49 -9.02 -3.55
N LEU A 128 20.74 -9.65 -4.45
CA LEU A 128 19.30 -9.40 -4.61
C LEU A 128 18.55 -9.72 -3.31
N GLN A 129 18.84 -10.85 -2.65
CA GLN A 129 18.24 -11.19 -1.36
C GLN A 129 18.59 -10.19 -0.25
N LYS A 130 19.85 -9.75 -0.17
CA LYS A 130 20.25 -8.70 0.79
C LYS A 130 19.56 -7.37 0.50
N ALA A 131 19.46 -6.96 -0.77
CA ALA A 131 18.76 -5.74 -1.17
C ALA A 131 17.26 -5.81 -0.85
N LEU A 132 16.61 -6.95 -1.13
CA LEU A 132 15.21 -7.20 -0.76
C LEU A 132 15.00 -7.07 0.76
N ARG A 133 15.89 -7.67 1.57
CA ARG A 133 15.84 -7.58 3.04
C ARG A 133 15.99 -6.16 3.58
N LEU A 134 16.86 -5.35 2.96
CA LEU A 134 17.05 -3.94 3.33
C LEU A 134 15.84 -3.08 2.96
N LEU A 135 15.20 -3.36 1.82
CA LEU A 135 14.01 -2.65 1.37
C LEU A 135 12.73 -3.04 2.12
N ASP A 136 12.65 -4.26 2.65
CA ASP A 136 11.52 -4.77 3.45
C ASP A 136 11.58 -4.34 4.93
N GLY A 137 12.49 -3.43 5.30
CA GLY A 137 12.48 -2.77 6.62
C GLY A 137 13.14 -3.53 7.77
N GLY A 138 13.81 -4.65 7.52
CA GLY A 138 14.68 -5.33 8.50
C GLY A 138 13.97 -6.15 9.60
N LYS A 139 14.42 -7.41 9.73
CA LYS A 139 14.09 -8.40 10.78
C LYS A 139 12.65 -8.93 10.81
N SER A 140 12.32 -9.82 9.86
CA SER A 140 11.35 -10.89 10.12
C SER A 140 12.08 -12.17 10.54
N GLU A 141 12.04 -12.50 11.83
CA GLU A 141 12.50 -13.79 12.39
C GLU A 141 11.57 -14.97 12.07
N LYS A 142 10.41 -14.71 11.43
CA LYS A 142 9.49 -15.75 10.98
C LYS A 142 9.63 -15.92 9.48
N GLY A 143 10.37 -16.96 9.09
CA GLY A 143 10.55 -17.54 7.75
C GLY A 143 10.14 -16.66 6.58
N GLU A 144 11.13 -16.22 5.79
CA GLU A 144 10.95 -15.56 4.49
C GLU A 144 9.90 -16.31 3.66
N ARG A 145 8.65 -15.82 3.69
CA ARG A 145 7.62 -16.38 2.84
C ARG A 145 7.96 -15.90 1.43
N LYS A 146 8.49 -16.81 0.61
CA LYS A 146 8.81 -16.53 -0.80
C LYS A 146 7.60 -15.97 -1.57
N TYR A 147 6.39 -16.29 -1.09
CA TYR A 147 5.12 -15.87 -1.66
C TYR A 147 4.22 -15.22 -0.61
N ARG A 148 3.43 -14.24 -1.04
CA ARG A 148 2.28 -13.71 -0.30
C ARG A 148 1.02 -13.94 -1.12
N GLU A 149 -0.03 -14.41 -0.47
CA GLU A 149 -1.35 -14.49 -1.09
C GLU A 149 -2.06 -13.17 -0.87
N LEU A 150 -2.52 -12.52 -1.95
CA LEU A 150 -3.24 -11.25 -1.89
C LEU A 150 -4.58 -11.39 -2.60
N ALA A 151 -5.60 -10.68 -2.13
CA ALA A 151 -6.94 -10.70 -2.71
C ALA A 151 -7.27 -9.43 -3.52
N TRP A 152 -6.74 -8.29 -3.13
CA TRP A 152 -6.86 -7.05 -3.87
C TRP A 152 -5.99 -7.06 -5.13
N ASN A 153 -6.55 -6.62 -6.26
CA ASN A 153 -5.75 -6.48 -7.48
C ASN A 153 -4.69 -5.39 -7.29
N LEU A 154 -3.43 -5.74 -7.55
CA LEU A 154 -2.29 -4.83 -7.39
C LEU A 154 -2.37 -3.60 -8.30
N ASP A 155 -3.07 -3.71 -9.44
CA ASP A 155 -3.32 -2.61 -10.38
C ASP A 155 -4.40 -1.63 -9.91
N GLU A 156 -5.23 -2.06 -8.96
CA GLU A 156 -6.34 -1.28 -8.38
C GLU A 156 -5.96 -0.64 -7.04
N ARG A 157 -4.66 -0.62 -6.70
CA ARG A 157 -4.16 0.00 -5.47
C ARG A 157 -4.21 1.53 -5.57
N GLY A 158 -4.22 2.17 -4.40
CA GLY A 158 -4.22 3.62 -4.27
C GLY A 158 -2.88 4.22 -4.70
N ALA A 159 -2.80 5.54 -4.74
CA ALA A 159 -1.59 6.26 -5.14
C ALA A 159 -0.37 5.89 -4.28
N MET A 160 -0.59 5.51 -3.02
CA MET A 160 0.45 5.11 -2.07
C MET A 160 0.60 3.59 -1.91
N GLY A 161 -0.02 2.81 -2.80
CA GLY A 161 -0.01 1.34 -2.73
C GLY A 161 -1.00 0.76 -1.71
N GLU A 162 -1.96 1.55 -1.25
CA GLU A 162 -2.99 1.13 -0.31
C GLU A 162 -4.02 0.20 -0.99
N THR A 163 -4.63 -0.67 -0.20
CA THR A 163 -5.77 -1.51 -0.62
C THR A 163 -7.07 -0.92 -0.12
N LEU A 164 -8.21 -1.40 -0.63
CA LEU A 164 -9.54 -0.94 -0.19
C LEU A 164 -9.73 -1.08 1.33
N VAL A 165 -9.35 -2.24 1.88
CA VAL A 165 -9.41 -2.48 3.32
C VAL A 165 -8.39 -1.60 4.05
N GLY A 166 -7.18 -1.44 3.50
CA GLY A 166 -6.17 -0.54 4.03
C GLY A 166 -6.69 0.88 4.23
N VAL A 167 -7.36 1.46 3.23
CA VAL A 167 -7.92 2.82 3.34
C VAL A 167 -9.05 2.91 4.36
N CYS A 168 -9.93 1.89 4.44
CA CYS A 168 -10.94 1.84 5.51
C CYS A 168 -10.29 1.88 6.91
N LEU A 169 -9.21 1.13 7.10
CA LEU A 169 -8.50 1.06 8.38
C LEU A 169 -7.71 2.33 8.68
N LEU A 170 -7.09 2.96 7.67
CA LEU A 170 -6.38 4.23 7.80
C LEU A 170 -7.32 5.39 8.16
N ASN A 171 -8.52 5.42 7.57
CA ASN A 171 -9.52 6.44 7.91
C ASN A 171 -10.05 6.26 9.34
N GLY A 172 -10.17 5.02 9.82
CA GLY A 172 -10.35 4.71 11.24
C GLY A 172 -11.68 5.12 11.89
N SER A 173 -12.64 5.67 11.14
CA SER A 173 -13.97 5.97 11.70
C SER A 173 -14.82 4.69 11.84
N HIS A 174 -15.75 4.70 12.80
CA HIS A 174 -16.60 3.54 13.13
C HIS A 174 -17.25 2.89 11.90
N ILE A 175 -17.76 3.70 10.97
CA ILE A 175 -18.41 3.20 9.75
C ILE A 175 -17.41 2.53 8.80
N HIS A 176 -16.17 3.01 8.72
CA HIS A 176 -15.12 2.42 7.89
C HIS A 176 -14.59 1.12 8.50
N SER A 177 -14.43 1.07 9.83
CA SER A 177 -14.06 -0.18 10.52
C SER A 177 -15.12 -1.26 10.31
N LYS A 178 -16.41 -0.90 10.39
CA LYS A 178 -17.51 -1.82 10.08
C LYS A 178 -17.52 -2.25 8.61
N LEU A 179 -17.26 -1.34 7.68
CA LEU A 179 -17.13 -1.68 6.27
C LEU A 179 -15.95 -2.64 6.04
N ALA A 180 -14.79 -2.39 6.65
CA ALA A 180 -13.62 -3.26 6.56
C ALA A 180 -13.94 -4.68 7.05
N MET A 181 -14.61 -4.81 8.20
CA MET A 181 -15.05 -6.12 8.71
C MET A 181 -15.99 -6.81 7.72
N LYS A 182 -16.97 -6.08 7.17
CA LYS A 182 -17.94 -6.64 6.21
C LYS A 182 -17.28 -7.08 4.90
N LEU A 183 -16.30 -6.32 4.41
CA LEU A 183 -15.48 -6.70 3.25
C LEU A 183 -14.72 -8.01 3.50
N CYS A 184 -14.08 -8.14 4.66
CA CYS A 184 -13.37 -9.36 5.04
C CYS A 184 -14.31 -10.55 5.28
N MET A 185 -15.54 -10.33 5.77
CA MET A 185 -16.53 -11.40 5.89
C MET A 185 -17.01 -11.90 4.51
N SER A 186 -17.20 -10.99 3.56
CA SER A 186 -17.61 -11.33 2.18
C SER A 186 -16.47 -11.97 1.37
N PHE A 187 -15.22 -11.53 1.59
CA PHE A 187 -14.03 -12.01 0.91
C PHE A 187 -12.90 -12.27 1.92
N PRO A 188 -12.87 -13.45 2.57
CA PRO A 188 -11.96 -13.74 3.69
C PRO A 188 -10.47 -13.51 3.40
N LYS A 189 -10.03 -13.68 2.16
CA LYS A 189 -8.62 -13.50 1.77
C LYS A 189 -8.16 -12.05 1.76
N LEU A 190 -9.07 -11.06 1.79
CA LEU A 190 -8.72 -9.65 1.97
C LEU A 190 -7.99 -9.38 3.28
N VAL A 191 -8.10 -10.27 4.28
CA VAL A 191 -7.32 -10.18 5.52
C VAL A 191 -5.82 -10.23 5.25
N ASN A 192 -5.37 -10.95 4.21
CA ASN A 192 -3.96 -11.02 3.84
C ASN A 192 -3.42 -9.72 3.24
N ASP A 193 -4.31 -8.81 2.83
CA ASP A 193 -3.97 -7.50 2.27
C ASP A 193 -3.75 -6.43 3.36
N ILE A 194 -3.94 -6.79 4.63
CA ILE A 194 -3.67 -5.97 5.81
C ILE A 194 -2.21 -6.22 6.22
N MET A 195 -1.26 -5.67 5.45
CA MET A 195 0.17 -5.70 5.77
C MET A 195 0.91 -4.46 5.27
#